data_AF-A0A1I0JF38-F1
#
_entry.id   AF-A0A1I0JF38-F1
#
_cell.length_a   1.000
_cell.length_b   1.000
_cell.length_c   1.000
_cell.angle_alpha   90.00
_cell.angle_beta   90.00
_cell.angle_gamma   90.00
#
_symmetry.space_group_name_H-M   'P 1'
#
loop_
_entity.id
_entity.type
_entity.pdbx_description
1 polymer ?
#
loop_
_entity_poly.entity_id
_entity_poly.type
_entity_poly.pdbx_seq_one_letter_code
_entity_poly.pdbx_strand_id
1 'polypeptide(L)' 'MGKFYRYKLPPWLRQVIFTIEKCTLPLMIYQIVRTLIIPTTLDVLLTGIFVGLFFAFYLEWF' A
#
# COMPACT_ATOMS: atom_id res chain seq x y z
N MET A 1 17.66 -1.07 -7.93
CA MET A 1 17.98 -2.50 -7.73
C MET A 1 16.80 -3.21 -7.03
N GLY A 2 15.64 -3.42 -7.67
CA GLY A 2 14.45 -4.06 -7.03
C GLY A 2 14.20 -5.52 -7.43
N LYS A 3 14.67 -5.95 -8.61
CA LYS A 3 14.36 -7.28 -9.17
C LYS A 3 14.96 -8.47 -8.41
N PHE A 4 16.02 -8.26 -7.62
CA PHE A 4 16.80 -9.35 -7.04
C PHE A 4 16.24 -9.94 -5.73
N TYR A 5 15.31 -9.26 -5.05
CA TYR A 5 14.72 -9.77 -3.80
C TYR A 5 13.46 -10.63 -4.00
N ARG A 6 12.64 -10.33 -5.02
CA ARG A 6 11.35 -11.00 -5.28
C ARG A 6 11.44 -12.52 -5.45
N TYR A 7 12.58 -13.05 -5.92
CA TYR A 7 12.79 -14.48 -6.15
C TYR A 7 13.53 -15.20 -5.00
N LYS A 8 14.07 -14.47 -4.02
CA LYS A 8 14.65 -15.05 -2.79
C LYS A 8 13.67 -15.11 -1.62
N LEU A 9 12.55 -14.40 -1.71
CA LEU A 9 11.53 -14.38 -0.66
C LEU A 9 10.76 -15.71 -0.62
N PRO A 10 10.46 -16.23 0.59
CA PRO A 10 9.66 -17.44 0.73
C PRO A 10 8.28 -17.25 0.08
N PRO A 11 7.70 -18.32 -0.49
CA PRO A 11 6.46 -18.25 -1.27
C PRO A 11 5.29 -17.65 -0.48
N TRP A 12 5.25 -17.84 0.85
CA TRP A 12 4.22 -17.20 1.69
C TRP A 12 4.32 -15.68 1.64
N LEU A 13 5.54 -15.12 1.69
CA LEU A 13 5.76 -13.69 1.84
C LEU A 13 5.45 -12.97 0.53
N ARG A 14 5.76 -13.62 -0.59
CA ARG A 14 5.34 -13.17 -1.91
C ARG A 14 3.81 -13.09 -2.01
N GLN A 15 3.09 -14.10 -1.50
CA GLN A 15 1.62 -14.14 -1.56
C GLN A 15 0.98 -13.06 -0.67
N VAL A 16 1.57 -12.79 0.50
CA VAL A 16 1.16 -11.68 1.38
C VAL A 16 1.36 -10.33 0.69
N ILE A 17 2.50 -10.08 0.06
CA ILE A 17 2.77 -8.83 -0.67
C ILE A 17 1.77 -8.63 -1.80
N PHE A 18 1.53 -9.66 -2.63
CA PHE A 18 0.52 -9.58 -3.70
C PHE A 18 -0.90 -9.34 -3.16
N THR A 19 -1.23 -9.93 -2.02
CA THR A 19 -2.54 -9.72 -1.38
C THR A 19 -2.69 -8.30 -0.87
N ILE A 20 -1.64 -7.77 -0.21
CA ILE A 20 -1.61 -6.38 0.27
C ILE A 20 -1.70 -5.43 -0.91
N GLU A 21 -0.90 -5.61 -1.98
CA GLU A 21 -0.93 -4.78 -3.20
C GLU A 21 -2.34 -4.69 -3.80
N LYS A 22 -3.04 -5.83 -3.90
CA LYS A 22 -4.42 -5.92 -4.40
C LYS A 22 -5.42 -5.23 -3.47
N CYS A 23 -5.23 -5.33 -2.16
CA CYS A 23 -6.10 -4.73 -1.15
C CYS A 23 -5.84 -3.23 -0.93
N THR A 24 -4.61 -2.74 -1.17
CA THR A 24 -4.24 -1.34 -0.96
C THR A 24 -5.02 -0.41 -1.88
N LEU A 25 -5.27 -0.80 -3.14
CA LEU A 25 -6.05 0.00 -4.09
C LEU A 25 -7.48 0.32 -3.62
N PRO A 26 -8.35 -0.68 -3.32
CA PRO A 26 -9.70 -0.40 -2.84
C PRO A 26 -9.71 0.32 -1.48
N LEU A 27 -8.77 0.01 -0.59
CA LEU A 27 -8.60 0.72 0.68
C LEU A 27 -8.28 2.20 0.46
N MET A 28 -7.34 2.51 -0.44
CA MET A 28 -6.94 3.89 -0.73
C MET A 28 -8.10 4.69 -1.36
N ILE A 29 -8.89 4.07 -2.25
CA ILE A 29 -10.08 4.71 -2.84
C ILE A 29 -11.10 5.03 -1.75
N TYR A 30 -11.42 4.08 -0.86
CA TYR A 30 -12.33 4.31 0.25
C TYR A 30 -11.81 5.41 1.20
N GLN A 31 -10.52 5.39 1.51
CA GLN A 31 -9.86 6.37 2.37
C GLN A 31 -9.95 7.79 1.78
N ILE A 32 -9.73 7.94 0.47
CA ILE A 32 -9.82 9.23 -0.23
C ILE A 32 -11.26 9.73 -0.25
N VAL A 33 -12.23 8.88 -0.58
CA VAL A 33 -13.65 9.23 -0.58
C VAL A 33 -14.08 9.70 0.81
N ARG A 34 -13.68 8.98 1.87
CA ARG A 34 -14.01 9.37 3.25
C ARG A 34 -13.35 10.70 3.64
N THR A 35 -12.11 10.92 3.22
CA THR A 35 -11.36 12.17 3.47
C THR A 35 -12.00 13.37 2.79
N LEU A 36 -12.60 13.20 1.60
CA LEU A 36 -13.30 14.27 0.88
C LEU A 36 -14.64 14.64 1.51
N ILE A 37 -15.35 13.69 2.11
CA ILE A 37 -16.68 13.93 2.70
C ILE A 37 -16.54 14.48 4.13
N ILE A 38 -15.66 13.89 4.94
CA ILE A 38 -15.44 14.29 6.34
C ILE A 38 -13.93 14.29 6.60
N PRO A 39 -13.24 15.40 6.28
CA PRO A 39 -11.80 15.49 6.51
C PRO A 39 -11.54 15.53 8.02
N THR A 40 -10.99 14.44 8.56
CA THR A 40 -10.39 14.46 9.89
C THR A 40 -8.87 14.44 9.76
N THR A 41 -8.18 15.08 10.70
CA THR A 41 -6.72 15.14 10.71
C THR A 41 -6.10 13.75 10.78
N LEU A 42 -6.78 12.80 11.46
CA LEU A 42 -6.35 11.40 11.54
C LEU A 42 -6.51 10.67 10.20
N ASP A 43 -7.55 10.96 9.43
CA ASP A 43 -7.75 10.36 8.10
C ASP A 43 -6.69 10.82 7.10
N VAL A 44 -6.34 12.11 7.11
CA VAL A 44 -5.29 12.66 6.24
C VAL A 44 -3.94 12.01 6.56
N LEU A 45 -3.62 11.84 7.86
CA LEU A 45 -2.41 11.17 8.31
C LEU A 45 -2.39 9.68 7.89
N LEU A 46 -3.49 8.94 8.11
CA LEU A 46 -3.61 7.55 7.67
C LEU A 46 -3.49 7.42 6.14
N THR A 47 -4.13 8.31 5.39
CA THR A 47 -4.07 8.32 3.92
C THR A 47 -2.65 8.55 3.43
N GLY A 48 -1.90 9.48 4.05
CA GLY A 48 -0.49 9.71 3.73
C GLY A 48 0.38 8.47 3.96
N ILE A 49 0.14 7.72 5.04
CA ILE A 49 0.86 6.47 5.32
C ILE A 49 0.52 5.40 4.28
N PHE A 50 -0.76 5.23 3.92
CA PHE A 50 -1.19 4.29 2.89
C PHE A 50 -0.62 4.62 1.50
N VAL A 51 -0.57 5.90 1.15
CA VAL A 51 0.04 6.37 -0.11
C VAL A 51 1.54 6.12 -0.10
N GLY A 52 2.25 6.41 1.00
CA GLY A 52 3.67 6.12 1.14
C GLY A 52 3.98 4.63 1.02
N LEU A 53 3.15 3.78 1.65
CA LEU A 53 3.25 2.33 1.55
C LEU A 53 2.96 1.83 0.13
N PHE A 54 1.95 2.40 -0.54
CA PHE A 54 1.66 2.10 -1.94
C PHE A 54 2.82 2.47 -2.86
N PHE A 55 3.44 3.63 -2.66
CA PHE A 55 4.63 4.04 -3.41
C PHE A 55 5.82 3.12 -3.15
N ALA A 56 6.02 2.66 -1.90
CA ALA A 56 7.06 1.69 -1.57
C ALA A 56 6.86 0.36 -2.32
N PHE A 57 5.61 -0.12 -2.42
CA PHE A 57 5.29 -1.28 -3.26
C PHE A 57 5.46 -1.00 -4.75
N TYR A 58 5.02 0.16 -5.24
CA TYR A 58 5.10 0.54 -6.66
C TYR A 58 6.55 0.69 -7.15
N LEU A 59 7.43 1.23 -6.30
CA LEU A 59 8.86 1.38 -6.58
C LEU A 59 9.66 0.08 -6.34
N GLU A 60 8.98 -1.02 -5.96
CA GLU A 60 9.61 -2.28 -5.57
C GLU A 60 10.72 -2.09 -4.51
N TRP A 61 10.47 -1.22 -3.52
CA TRP A 61 11.38 -1.04 -2.38
C TRP A 61 11.38 -2.26 -1.43
N PHE A 62 10.38 -3.14 -1.54
CA PHE A 62 10.19 -4.36 -0.76
C PHE A 62 10.34 -5.64 -1.60
#